data_AF-W6CPE0-F1
#
_entry.id   AF-W6CPE0-F1
#
_cell.length_a   1.000
_cell.length_b   1.000
_cell.length_c   1.000
_cell.angle_alpha   90.00
_cell.angle_beta   90.00
_cell.angle_gamma   90.00
#
_symmetry.space_group_name_H-M   'P 1'
#
loop_
_entity.id
_entity.type
_entity.pdbx_description
1 polymer ?
#
loop_
_entity_poly.entity_id
_entity_poly.type
_entity_poly.pdbx_seq_one_letter_code
_entity_poly.pdbx_strand_id
1 'polypeptide(L)'
;SPYHLGINDKANDLALHDMNVELEEKISHEIHVEQKLPQKLSAKAKELPIVDKAPYRFTHGWTYSLNDYFLTRGFASIYVAGVGTRSSDGFQTSGDYQQIYSMTAVIDWLNGRARAYTSRKKTHEIKASWANGKVAMTGKSYLGTMAYGAATTGVEGLELILAEAGISSWYNYYRENGLVRSPGGFPG
;
A
#
# COMPACT_ATOMS: atom_id res chain seq x y z
N SER A 1 -1.49 -4.78 -1.49
CA SER A 1 -2.38 -5.41 -0.51
C SER A 1 -1.68 -5.59 0.83
N PRO A 2 -1.96 -4.74 1.83
CA PRO A 2 -1.47 -4.92 3.20
C PRO A 2 -1.79 -6.29 3.82
N TYR A 3 -2.83 -6.96 3.34
CA TYR A 3 -3.26 -8.29 3.82
C TYR A 3 -2.46 -9.47 3.23
N HIS A 4 -1.64 -9.23 2.20
CA HIS A 4 -1.14 -10.29 1.31
C HIS A 4 -0.33 -11.38 2.01
N LEU A 5 0.41 -11.02 3.06
CA LEU A 5 1.32 -11.92 3.77
C LEU A 5 0.78 -12.40 5.12
N GLY A 6 -0.52 -12.29 5.31
CA GLY A 6 -1.26 -12.69 6.51
C GLY A 6 -1.90 -11.52 7.23
N ILE A 7 -2.90 -11.86 8.04
CA ILE A 7 -3.62 -10.95 8.94
C ILE A 7 -3.45 -11.44 10.38
N ASN A 8 -3.69 -10.56 11.35
CA ASN A 8 -3.56 -10.88 12.77
C ASN A 8 -4.91 -10.66 13.47
N ASP A 9 -5.80 -11.64 13.35
CA ASP A 9 -7.18 -11.56 13.86
C ASP A 9 -7.22 -11.33 15.37
N LYS A 10 -6.37 -12.03 16.14
CA LYS A 10 -6.30 -11.87 17.59
C LYS A 10 -5.99 -10.42 18.01
N ALA A 11 -5.07 -9.76 17.30
CA ALA A 11 -4.76 -8.36 17.60
C ALA A 11 -5.87 -7.41 17.16
N ASN A 12 -6.64 -7.77 16.12
CA ASN A 12 -7.81 -7.01 15.70
C ASN A 12 -8.91 -7.08 16.77
N ASP A 13 -9.28 -8.27 17.23
CA ASP A 13 -10.33 -8.48 18.22
C ASP A 13 -10.03 -7.74 19.54
N LEU A 14 -8.77 -7.78 19.98
CA LEU A 14 -8.33 -7.11 21.21
C LEU A 14 -8.28 -5.58 21.10
N ALA A 15 -8.30 -5.04 19.88
CA ALA A 15 -8.23 -3.60 19.63
C ALA A 15 -9.60 -2.98 19.31
N LEU A 16 -10.68 -3.78 19.30
CA LEU A 16 -12.04 -3.28 19.14
C LEU A 16 -12.39 -2.32 20.28
N HIS A 17 -12.94 -1.16 19.93
CA HIS A 17 -13.42 -0.18 20.86
C HIS A 17 -14.77 -0.63 21.44
N ASP A 18 -15.00 -0.34 22.71
CA ASP A 18 -16.34 -0.47 23.27
C ASP A 18 -17.24 0.62 22.68
N MET A 19 -18.37 0.21 22.11
CA MET A 19 -19.35 1.11 21.52
C MET A 19 -20.42 1.57 22.53
N ASN A 20 -20.46 0.97 23.73
CA ASN A 20 -21.39 1.32 24.79
C ASN A 20 -20.83 2.42 25.69
N VAL A 21 -20.59 3.59 25.09
CA VAL A 21 -20.06 4.77 25.77
C VAL A 21 -21.04 5.93 25.64
N GLU A 22 -20.94 6.90 26.56
CA GLU A 22 -21.74 8.12 26.47
C GLU A 22 -21.25 9.03 25.34
N LEU A 23 -22.18 9.80 24.75
CA LEU A 23 -21.85 10.79 23.72
C LEU A 23 -21.36 12.08 24.38
N GLU A 24 -20.16 12.53 24.02
CA GLU A 24 -19.60 13.78 24.54
C GLU A 24 -20.13 15.02 23.81
N GLU A 25 -20.39 16.08 24.58
CA GLU A 25 -20.69 17.42 24.06
C GLU A 25 -19.42 18.12 23.55
N LYS A 26 -19.52 18.81 22.41
CA LYS A 26 -18.41 19.56 21.83
C LYS A 26 -18.53 21.05 22.14
N ILE A 27 -17.43 21.66 22.54
CA ILE A 27 -17.32 23.11 22.70
C ILE A 27 -17.26 23.77 21.32
N SER A 28 -17.90 24.94 21.17
CA SER A 28 -17.86 25.75 19.95
C SER A 28 -16.41 26.09 19.56
N HIS A 29 -15.99 25.64 18.38
CA HIS A 29 -14.70 25.96 17.77
C HIS A 29 -14.74 25.73 16.25
N GLU A 30 -13.72 26.22 15.54
CA GLU A 30 -13.50 25.94 14.12
C GLU A 30 -12.29 25.02 13.95
N ILE A 31 -12.40 24.02 13.08
CA ILE A 31 -11.30 23.08 12.80
C ILE A 31 -10.45 23.65 11.66
N HIS A 32 -9.20 23.97 11.94
CA HIS A 32 -8.22 24.37 10.94
C HIS A 32 -7.30 23.19 10.59
N VAL A 33 -7.15 22.89 9.29
CA VAL A 33 -6.25 21.85 8.79
C VAL A 33 -5.33 22.39 7.71
N GLU A 34 -4.13 21.83 7.62
CA GLU A 34 -3.16 22.15 6.59
C GLU A 34 -2.61 20.84 6.01
N GLN A 35 -2.57 20.72 4.69
CA GLN A 35 -1.99 19.56 4.04
C GLN A 35 -0.47 19.60 4.13
N LYS A 36 0.13 18.52 4.64
CA LYS A 36 1.59 18.34 4.67
C LYS A 36 1.94 16.95 4.19
N LEU A 37 2.59 16.87 3.03
CA LEU A 37 3.06 15.59 2.50
C LEU A 37 4.33 15.14 3.24
N PRO A 38 4.51 13.83 3.47
CA PRO A 38 5.76 13.31 4.04
C PRO A 38 6.94 13.64 3.13
N GLN A 39 8.04 14.09 3.73
CA GLN A 39 9.29 14.32 3.02
C GLN A 39 9.87 12.98 2.53
N LYS A 40 10.16 12.87 1.23
CA LYS A 40 10.85 11.69 0.68
C LYS A 40 12.31 11.70 1.10
N LEU A 41 12.79 10.58 1.65
CA LEU A 41 14.19 10.37 2.01
C LEU A 41 14.93 9.67 0.87
N SER A 42 16.05 10.22 0.44
CA SER A 42 16.95 9.59 -0.53
C SER A 42 17.95 8.67 0.16
N ALA A 43 18.06 7.43 -0.30
CA ALA A 43 19.13 6.54 0.15
C ALA A 43 20.49 6.99 -0.45
N LYS A 44 21.57 6.86 0.33
CA LYS A 44 22.93 7.14 -0.15
C LYS A 44 23.33 6.19 -1.28
N ALA A 45 24.15 6.68 -2.20
CA ALA A 45 24.74 5.85 -3.25
C ALA A 45 25.56 4.70 -2.65
N LYS A 46 25.47 3.54 -3.29
CA LYS A 46 26.29 2.35 -3.03
C LYS A 46 26.64 1.69 -4.36
N GLU A 47 27.88 1.29 -4.52
CA GLU A 47 28.34 0.41 -5.60
C GLU A 47 28.15 -1.03 -5.14
N LEU A 48 27.22 -1.74 -5.78
CA LEU A 48 26.91 -3.14 -5.47
C LEU A 48 26.84 -3.93 -6.77
N PRO A 49 27.27 -5.20 -6.78
CA PRO A 49 27.11 -6.05 -7.96
C PRO A 49 25.62 -6.21 -8.31
N ILE A 50 25.33 -6.18 -9.61
CA ILE A 50 24.00 -6.40 -10.17
C ILE A 50 23.90 -7.87 -10.58
N VAL A 51 22.76 -8.51 -10.29
CA VAL A 51 22.49 -9.90 -10.74
C VAL A 51 21.33 -9.94 -11.72
N ASP A 52 21.32 -10.96 -12.59
CA ASP A 52 20.34 -11.08 -13.68
C ASP A 52 19.00 -11.68 -13.24
N LYS A 53 19.01 -12.53 -12.21
CA LYS A 53 17.81 -13.24 -11.74
C LYS A 53 17.69 -13.18 -10.23
N ALA A 54 16.46 -13.04 -9.74
CA ALA A 54 16.16 -13.09 -8.32
C ALA A 54 16.49 -14.48 -7.75
N PRO A 55 17.35 -14.59 -6.72
CA PRO A 55 17.67 -15.87 -6.09
C PRO A 55 16.56 -16.35 -5.15
N TYR A 56 15.73 -15.44 -4.62
CA TYR A 56 14.57 -15.77 -3.78
C TYR A 56 13.35 -16.02 -4.65
N ARG A 57 12.61 -17.08 -4.33
CA ARG A 57 11.39 -17.49 -5.03
C ARG A 57 10.32 -17.90 -4.01
N PHE A 58 9.08 -17.92 -4.45
CA PHE A 58 7.95 -18.43 -3.70
C PHE A 58 7.04 -19.23 -4.65
N THR A 59 6.17 -20.07 -4.08
CA THR A 59 5.26 -20.94 -4.85
C THR A 59 3.79 -20.68 -4.54
N HIS A 60 3.46 -20.31 -3.29
CA HIS A 60 2.10 -20.05 -2.85
C HIS A 60 1.95 -18.57 -2.48
N GLY A 61 0.79 -18.00 -2.82
CA GLY A 61 0.41 -16.65 -2.44
C GLY A 61 -1.02 -16.39 -2.89
N TRP A 62 -1.71 -15.49 -2.19
CA TRP A 62 -3.01 -15.02 -2.65
C TRP A 62 -2.87 -14.26 -3.97
N THR A 63 -3.84 -14.45 -4.87
CA THR A 63 -3.96 -13.74 -6.13
C THR A 63 -5.37 -13.20 -6.32
N TYR A 64 -5.49 -12.14 -7.13
CA TYR A 64 -6.79 -11.68 -7.62
C TYR A 64 -7.08 -12.37 -8.96
N SER A 65 -8.26 -12.96 -9.14
CA SER A 65 -8.61 -13.72 -10.35
C SER A 65 -8.44 -12.93 -11.64
N LEU A 66 -8.70 -11.62 -11.61
CA LEU A 66 -8.46 -10.73 -12.75
C LEU A 66 -6.97 -10.65 -13.11
N ASN A 67 -6.09 -10.63 -12.11
CA ASN A 67 -4.65 -10.61 -12.33
C ASN A 67 -4.17 -11.95 -12.92
N ASP A 68 -4.73 -13.08 -12.47
CA ASP A 68 -4.43 -14.41 -13.04
C ASP A 68 -4.90 -14.54 -14.49
N TYR A 69 -6.06 -13.95 -14.81
CA TYR A 69 -6.55 -13.84 -16.18
C TYR A 69 -5.54 -13.11 -17.08
N PHE A 70 -4.96 -12.01 -16.59
CA PHE A 70 -3.97 -11.21 -17.33
C PHE A 70 -2.58 -11.85 -17.41
N LEU A 71 -2.17 -12.67 -16.43
CA LEU A 71 -0.90 -13.41 -16.44
C LEU A 71 -0.72 -14.25 -17.72
N THR A 72 -1.76 -14.99 -18.10
CA THR A 72 -1.75 -15.82 -19.33
C THR A 72 -1.89 -15.00 -20.62
N ARG A 73 -2.07 -13.68 -20.51
CA ARG A 73 -2.27 -12.74 -21.63
C ARG A 73 -1.13 -11.73 -21.77
N GLY A 74 0.03 -12.03 -21.19
CA GLY A 74 1.26 -11.26 -21.38
C GLY A 74 1.45 -10.10 -20.40
N PHE A 75 0.75 -10.10 -19.26
CA PHE A 75 0.91 -9.08 -18.21
C PHE A 75 1.45 -9.71 -16.93
N ALA A 76 2.63 -9.28 -16.48
CA ALA A 76 3.17 -9.72 -15.20
C ALA A 76 2.35 -9.18 -14.02
N SER A 77 2.24 -9.96 -12.93
CA SER A 77 1.60 -9.53 -11.68
C SER A 77 2.62 -9.31 -10.58
N ILE A 78 2.49 -8.18 -9.85
CA ILE A 78 3.27 -7.87 -8.65
C ILE A 78 2.31 -7.63 -7.49
N TYR A 79 2.58 -8.28 -6.36
CA TYR A 79 1.83 -8.10 -5.11
C TYR A 79 2.75 -7.46 -4.07
N VAL A 80 2.31 -6.33 -3.50
CA VAL A 80 3.10 -5.53 -2.55
C VAL A 80 2.29 -5.34 -1.27
N ALA A 81 2.89 -5.60 -0.11
CA ALA A 81 2.21 -5.44 1.18
C ALA A 81 2.51 -4.09 1.86
N GLY A 82 3.65 -3.45 1.55
CA GLY A 82 4.01 -2.12 2.05
C GLY A 82 4.71 -2.14 3.40
N VAL A 83 4.93 -0.96 3.98
CA VAL A 83 5.58 -0.80 5.30
C VAL A 83 4.82 -1.51 6.42
N GLY A 84 5.54 -2.00 7.43
CA GLY A 84 4.95 -2.66 8.60
C GLY A 84 4.37 -4.05 8.35
N THR A 85 4.51 -4.58 7.13
CA THR A 85 4.04 -5.92 6.78
C THR A 85 5.17 -6.95 6.84
N ARG A 86 4.81 -8.23 6.84
CA ARG A 86 5.74 -9.35 7.01
C ARG A 86 6.92 -9.25 6.02
N SER A 87 8.13 -9.41 6.54
CA SER A 87 9.40 -9.35 5.79
C SER A 87 9.76 -7.97 5.20
N SER A 88 9.00 -6.92 5.51
CA SER A 88 9.31 -5.51 5.20
C SER A 88 9.70 -4.74 6.45
N ASP A 89 10.29 -3.56 6.29
CA ASP A 89 10.65 -2.65 7.39
C ASP A 89 9.48 -1.69 7.71
N GLY A 90 9.64 -0.92 8.79
CA GLY A 90 8.73 0.18 9.15
C GLY A 90 7.51 -0.25 9.97
N PHE A 91 6.58 0.69 10.13
CA PHE A 91 5.32 0.53 10.87
C PHE A 91 4.13 0.59 9.90
N GLN A 92 3.00 0.01 10.30
CA GLN A 92 1.75 0.03 9.54
C GLN A 92 1.07 1.40 9.72
N THR A 93 1.52 2.41 8.96
CA THR A 93 1.06 3.81 9.05
C THR A 93 -0.37 4.05 8.56
N SER A 94 -0.98 3.03 7.94
CA SER A 94 -2.43 2.93 7.75
C SER A 94 -3.10 4.11 7.04
N GLY A 95 -2.77 4.27 5.76
CA GLY A 95 -3.49 5.16 4.85
C GLY A 95 -2.79 6.47 4.52
N ASP A 96 -1.76 6.84 5.29
CA ASP A 96 -0.97 8.03 5.00
C ASP A 96 -0.09 7.90 3.74
N TYR A 97 0.48 9.01 3.30
CA TYR A 97 1.34 9.02 2.11
C TYR A 97 2.68 8.28 2.31
N GLN A 98 3.10 7.95 3.54
CA GLN A 98 4.25 7.06 3.74
C GLN A 98 3.92 5.64 3.29
N GLN A 99 2.72 5.15 3.62
CA GLN A 99 2.23 3.87 3.10
C GLN A 99 2.13 3.92 1.56
N ILE A 100 1.57 4.99 1.01
CA ILE A 100 1.47 5.17 -0.45
C ILE A 100 2.86 5.13 -1.10
N TYR A 101 3.83 5.88 -0.58
CA TYR A 101 5.19 5.90 -1.14
C TYR A 101 5.88 4.55 -1.06
N SER A 102 5.59 3.74 -0.04
CA SER A 102 6.09 2.37 0.03
C SER A 102 5.58 1.49 -1.12
N MET A 103 4.39 1.77 -1.63
CA MET A 103 3.79 1.07 -2.78
C MET A 103 4.33 1.64 -4.10
N THR A 104 4.34 2.97 -4.27
CA THR A 104 4.77 3.62 -5.52
C THR A 104 6.26 3.43 -5.79
N ALA A 105 7.07 3.16 -4.76
CA ALA A 105 8.48 2.79 -4.93
C ALA A 105 8.69 1.57 -5.84
N VAL A 106 7.71 0.66 -5.93
CA VAL A 106 7.76 -0.47 -6.87
C VAL A 106 7.61 0.01 -8.31
N ILE A 107 6.75 1.00 -8.55
CA ILE A 107 6.58 1.62 -9.87
C ILE A 107 7.85 2.37 -10.28
N ASP A 108 8.47 3.09 -9.33
CA ASP A 108 9.77 3.70 -9.55
C ASP A 108 10.86 2.66 -9.87
N TRP A 109 10.88 1.51 -9.19
CA TRP A 109 11.84 0.43 -9.51
C TRP A 109 11.62 -0.16 -10.90
N LEU A 110 10.35 -0.39 -11.29
CA LEU A 110 9.99 -0.86 -12.64
C LEU A 110 10.39 0.13 -13.75
N ASN A 111 10.57 1.40 -13.39
CA ASN A 111 11.01 2.47 -14.29
C ASN A 111 12.47 2.91 -14.06
N GLY A 112 13.25 2.16 -13.28
CA GLY A 112 14.67 2.45 -13.05
C GLY A 112 14.97 3.68 -12.18
N ARG A 113 13.97 4.23 -11.49
CA ARG A 113 14.08 5.39 -10.57
C ARG A 113 14.25 5.00 -9.09
N ALA A 114 14.09 3.71 -8.76
CA ALA A 114 14.35 3.19 -7.42
C ALA A 114 15.22 1.92 -7.47
N ARG A 115 15.91 1.64 -6.36
CA ARG A 115 16.75 0.45 -6.19
C ARG A 115 15.95 -0.70 -5.58
N ALA A 116 16.22 -1.92 -6.04
CA ALA A 116 15.80 -3.14 -5.37
C ALA A 116 17.00 -4.05 -5.12
N TYR A 117 16.90 -4.88 -4.08
CA TYR A 117 17.96 -5.79 -3.67
C TYR A 117 17.47 -7.23 -3.70
N THR A 118 18.38 -8.17 -3.90
CA THR A 118 18.05 -9.60 -3.86
C THR A 118 17.64 -10.08 -2.47
N SER A 119 18.03 -9.35 -1.41
CA SER A 119 17.70 -9.66 -0.01
C SER A 119 17.78 -8.42 0.88
N ARG A 120 17.25 -8.54 2.11
CA ARG A 120 17.33 -7.49 3.16
C ARG A 120 18.76 -7.15 3.58
N LYS A 121 19.76 -8.00 3.26
CA LYS A 121 21.18 -7.72 3.51
C LYS A 121 21.75 -6.64 2.59
N LYS A 122 21.06 -6.30 1.49
CA LYS A 122 21.45 -5.24 0.54
C LYS A 122 22.88 -5.40 0.00
N THR A 123 23.27 -6.63 -0.33
CA THR A 123 24.61 -6.97 -0.88
C THR A 123 24.63 -7.05 -2.41
N HIS A 124 23.48 -7.29 -3.05
CA HIS A 124 23.36 -7.34 -4.52
C HIS A 124 22.11 -6.58 -4.96
N GLU A 125 22.24 -5.84 -6.05
CA GLU A 125 21.14 -5.11 -6.69
C GLU A 125 20.48 -5.94 -7.78
N ILE A 126 19.18 -5.72 -8.01
CA ILE A 126 18.43 -6.33 -9.11
C ILE A 126 17.61 -5.26 -9.84
N LYS A 127 17.68 -5.26 -11.17
CA LYS A 127 16.95 -4.33 -12.04
C LYS A 127 15.70 -4.98 -12.62
N ALA A 128 14.70 -4.17 -12.94
CA ALA A 128 13.49 -4.61 -13.63
C ALA A 128 13.72 -4.74 -15.15
N SER A 129 14.74 -5.49 -15.58
CA SER A 129 15.13 -5.62 -17.00
C SER A 129 14.07 -6.24 -17.91
N TRP A 130 13.07 -6.90 -17.32
CA TRP A 130 11.95 -7.54 -18.02
C TRP A 130 10.73 -6.62 -18.18
N ALA A 131 10.69 -5.48 -17.50
CA ALA A 131 9.54 -4.59 -17.45
C ALA A 131 9.65 -3.46 -18.49
N ASN A 132 8.51 -3.03 -19.04
CA ASN A 132 8.43 -1.87 -19.94
C ASN A 132 8.08 -0.56 -19.19
N GLY A 133 8.02 -0.58 -17.85
CA GLY A 133 7.69 0.56 -17.00
C GLY A 133 6.19 0.90 -16.88
N LYS A 134 5.31 0.27 -17.67
CA LYS A 134 3.87 0.53 -17.69
C LYS A 134 3.15 -0.32 -16.62
N VAL A 135 2.36 0.33 -15.77
CA VAL A 135 1.71 -0.30 -14.61
C VAL A 135 0.23 0.05 -14.56
N ALA A 136 -0.58 -0.95 -14.25
CA ALA A 136 -1.97 -0.80 -13.83
C ALA A 136 -2.14 -1.34 -12.40
N MET A 137 -2.84 -0.61 -11.53
CA MET A 137 -3.16 -1.09 -10.18
C MET A 137 -4.59 -1.64 -10.11
N THR A 138 -4.77 -2.80 -9.49
CA THR A 138 -6.07 -3.51 -9.41
C THR A 138 -6.40 -3.95 -7.99
N GLY A 139 -7.67 -4.26 -7.76
CA GLY A 139 -8.15 -4.93 -6.55
C GLY A 139 -9.14 -4.09 -5.75
N LYS A 140 -9.74 -4.73 -4.74
CA LYS A 140 -10.84 -4.15 -3.96
C LYS A 140 -10.49 -3.71 -2.55
N SER A 141 -11.35 -2.87 -1.95
CA SER A 141 -11.22 -2.41 -0.57
C SER A 141 -9.87 -1.72 -0.36
N TYR A 142 -9.05 -2.14 0.61
CA TYR A 142 -7.75 -1.53 0.86
C TYR A 142 -6.83 -1.53 -0.37
N LEU A 143 -6.96 -2.49 -1.29
CA LEU A 143 -6.20 -2.48 -2.55
C LEU A 143 -6.64 -1.32 -3.45
N GLY A 144 -7.96 -1.13 -3.60
CA GLY A 144 -8.53 -0.01 -4.34
C GLY A 144 -8.19 1.34 -3.68
N THR A 145 -8.15 1.39 -2.35
CA THR A 145 -7.68 2.55 -1.58
C THR A 145 -6.23 2.91 -1.91
N MET A 146 -5.34 1.92 -1.98
CA MET A 146 -3.95 2.14 -2.40
C MET A 146 -3.85 2.59 -3.84
N ALA A 147 -4.74 2.11 -4.73
CA ALA A 147 -4.79 2.56 -6.11
C ALA A 147 -5.19 4.05 -6.21
N TYR A 148 -6.22 4.49 -5.47
CA TYR A 148 -6.55 5.91 -5.36
C TYR A 148 -5.37 6.74 -4.84
N GLY A 149 -4.78 6.35 -3.71
CA GLY A 149 -3.66 7.08 -3.13
C GLY A 149 -2.41 7.11 -4.02
N ALA A 150 -2.11 6.03 -4.75
CA ALA A 150 -1.01 6.02 -5.69
C ALA A 150 -1.27 6.96 -6.89
N ALA A 151 -2.50 6.99 -7.41
CA ALA A 151 -2.86 7.85 -8.53
C ALA A 151 -2.70 9.35 -8.18
N THR A 152 -3.02 9.76 -6.95
CA THR A 152 -2.84 11.16 -6.53
C THR A 152 -1.38 11.59 -6.41
N THR A 153 -0.41 10.66 -6.43
CA THR A 153 1.02 11.01 -6.43
C THR A 153 1.54 11.46 -7.80
N GLY A 154 0.83 11.15 -8.88
CA GLY A 154 1.31 11.40 -10.24
C GLY A 154 2.56 10.60 -10.63
N VAL A 155 2.83 9.46 -9.99
CA VAL A 155 4.03 8.65 -10.28
C VAL A 155 4.04 8.18 -11.73
N GLU A 156 5.11 8.50 -12.45
CA GLU A 156 5.27 8.15 -13.87
C GLU A 156 5.31 6.63 -14.07
N GLY A 157 4.64 6.14 -15.12
CA GLY A 157 4.49 4.73 -15.42
C GLY A 157 3.25 4.08 -14.81
N LEU A 158 2.56 4.74 -13.88
CA LEU A 158 1.20 4.36 -13.48
C LEU A 158 0.20 4.91 -14.50
N GLU A 159 -0.21 4.04 -15.42
CA GLU A 159 -1.02 4.43 -16.58
C GLU A 159 -2.52 4.43 -16.28
N LEU A 160 -2.98 3.49 -15.43
CA LEU A 160 -4.37 3.41 -15.02
C LEU A 160 -4.54 2.75 -13.65
N ILE A 161 -5.68 3.01 -13.03
CA ILE A 161 -6.15 2.29 -11.85
C ILE A 161 -7.52 1.66 -12.11
N LEU A 162 -7.71 0.45 -11.59
CA LEU A 162 -9.00 -0.19 -11.43
C LEU A 162 -9.29 -0.32 -9.93
N ALA A 163 -9.80 0.76 -9.35
CA ALA A 163 -10.09 0.85 -7.93
C ALA A 163 -11.50 0.36 -7.62
N GLU A 164 -11.62 -0.81 -7.02
CA GLU A 164 -12.92 -1.42 -6.67
C GLU A 164 -13.22 -1.24 -5.18
N ALA A 165 -14.40 -0.74 -4.81
CA ALA A 165 -14.79 -0.53 -3.40
C ALA A 165 -13.70 0.16 -2.55
N GLY A 166 -12.94 1.08 -3.16
CA GLY A 166 -11.81 1.75 -2.53
C GLY A 166 -12.24 2.94 -1.67
N ILE A 167 -11.42 3.27 -0.68
CA ILE A 167 -11.60 4.43 0.18
C ILE A 167 -10.83 5.60 -0.46
N SER A 168 -11.50 6.71 -0.76
CA SER A 168 -10.86 7.94 -1.25
C SER A 168 -10.47 8.89 -0.10
N SER A 169 -11.15 8.78 1.05
CA SER A 169 -10.87 9.53 2.28
C SER A 169 -11.14 8.65 3.50
N TRP A 170 -10.10 8.40 4.30
CA TRP A 170 -10.17 7.53 5.47
C TRP A 170 -11.14 8.03 6.54
N TYR A 171 -11.31 9.35 6.64
CA TYR A 171 -12.30 9.95 7.54
C TYR A 171 -13.68 9.37 7.26
N ASN A 172 -14.13 9.36 6.01
CA ASN A 172 -15.48 8.93 5.64
C ASN A 172 -15.69 7.42 5.82
N TYR A 173 -14.63 6.63 5.94
CA TYR A 173 -14.77 5.21 6.20
C TYR A 173 -15.18 4.91 7.64
N TYR A 174 -14.62 5.66 8.61
CA TYR A 174 -14.85 5.45 10.04
C TYR A 174 -15.67 6.57 10.74
N ARG A 175 -16.01 7.64 10.01
CA ARG A 175 -16.69 8.84 10.53
C ARG A 175 -17.67 9.39 9.51
N GLU A 176 -18.61 10.18 10.01
CA GLU A 176 -19.60 10.88 9.20
C GLU A 176 -20.02 12.17 9.90
N ASN A 177 -19.88 13.32 9.23
CA ASN A 177 -20.38 14.62 9.70
C ASN A 177 -20.04 14.95 11.17
N GLY A 178 -18.81 14.67 11.59
CA GLY A 178 -18.34 14.91 12.95
C GLY A 178 -18.63 13.79 13.94
N LEU A 179 -19.21 12.65 13.52
CA LEU A 179 -19.58 11.55 14.39
C LEU A 179 -18.76 10.29 14.13
N VAL A 180 -18.62 9.45 15.15
CA VAL A 180 -18.12 8.08 15.01
C VAL A 180 -19.17 7.25 14.29
N ARG A 181 -18.79 6.63 13.16
CA ARG A 181 -19.67 5.79 12.36
C ARG A 181 -18.89 4.58 11.86
N SER A 182 -19.07 3.44 12.52
CA SER A 182 -18.38 2.19 12.15
C SER A 182 -18.71 1.77 10.71
N PRO A 183 -17.80 1.06 10.02
CA PRO A 183 -18.13 0.41 8.76
C PRO A 183 -19.31 -0.55 8.95
N GLY A 184 -20.21 -0.64 7.97
CA GLY A 184 -21.39 -1.50 8.05
C GLY A 184 -21.00 -2.96 8.28
N GLY A 185 -21.55 -3.58 9.33
CA GLY A 185 -21.24 -4.95 9.74
C GLY A 185 -20.02 -5.11 10.65
N PHE A 186 -19.30 -4.02 10.98
CA PHE A 186 -18.09 -4.05 11.81
C PHE A 186 -18.15 -2.98 12.92
N PRO A 187 -19.05 -3.09 13.91
CA PRO A 187 -19.02 -2.23 15.09
C PRO A 187 -17.80 -2.53 15.97
N GLY A 188 -17.25 -1.49 16.60
CA GLY A 188 -16.00 -1.53 17.39
C GLY A 188 -14.78 -0.97 16.67
#